data_AF-A0A0N1AYZ2-F1
#
_entry.id   AF-A0A0N1AYZ2-F1
#
_cell.length_a   1.000
_cell.length_b   1.000
_cell.length_c   1.000
_cell.angle_alpha   90.00
_cell.angle_beta   90.00
_cell.angle_gamma   90.00
#
_symmetry.space_group_name_H-M   'P 1'
#
loop_
_entity.id
_entity.type
_entity.pdbx_description
1 polymer ?
#
loop_
_entity_poly.entity_id
_entity_poly.type
_entity_poly.pdbx_seq_one_letter_code
_entity_poly.pdbx_strand_id
1 'polypeptide(L)'
;MTIVIRKIAFSGQGIVSELDFFDGLNLVYGASNTGKSFATKAIDYMLGGSRQLPDINERRPYERAWLGLSMPGGDEMLSRALAGGNFSVQSGLTIIQDAAEGIRILAAKHDHTDEANLSQFLLGQIGLRGKRIAVDTNGKKRSLSFRDIARFCIVDETTIQSEGSPVQTSSPLTQTAERSAFKLLLTGIDDSAIVEVVDSRTFKSSASAQLEMLDDMLAAVDVELENGFADAESLKDQNDRLEATFAAAQAELEAAQGSIQDLLEHKRRLSLEVSLLTGRLDDIDLSLERFAQLDLVYVSDIKRLEALDEAGFLLTLGGGRDCPLCGAAPDDQHHHQEVGDVERVRAAAAAEAAKIVRQRADLANTVAQLTSNRQRLLDHLPTMQDSLKDTEAQLERLTPSATEARRAMSEIMEVRDRIRRGLALLDQRKSLLERRADIAARKPAGKADRPKIGVDGPTAHEFAQVVSRVLTAWNFPGDRHVSFDETSYDLRIDGKLRGHNGKGVRAITHAAFKVALLIYCKERGLPHPGFLVLDTPLLTYRDPIGDDTLTDEERLLAASSLKQHFFAHLASLSNVGQFIVVENVDPPSDLASIANVVIFRGGSGGRSGLL
;
A
#
# COMPACT_ATOMS: atom_id res chain seq x y z
N MET A 1 -7.49 -0.95 40.58
CA MET A 1 -7.91 0.13 39.66
C MET A 1 -9.43 0.14 39.64
N THR A 2 -10.07 1.12 40.25
CA THR A 2 -11.54 1.21 40.38
C THR A 2 -11.98 2.65 40.24
N ILE A 3 -13.16 2.83 39.64
CA ILE A 3 -13.88 4.10 39.51
C ILE A 3 -14.95 4.10 40.59
N VAL A 4 -15.04 5.20 41.35
CA VAL A 4 -16.11 5.44 42.31
C VAL A 4 -16.91 6.64 41.83
N ILE A 5 -18.22 6.49 41.71
CA ILE A 5 -19.12 7.60 41.38
C ILE A 5 -19.33 8.38 42.67
N ARG A 6 -18.91 9.65 42.71
CA ARG A 6 -19.05 10.51 43.89
C ARG A 6 -20.30 11.36 43.85
N LYS A 7 -20.70 11.81 42.66
CA LYS A 7 -21.93 12.59 42.51
C LYS A 7 -22.50 12.58 41.11
N ILE A 8 -23.80 12.79 41.01
CA ILE A 8 -24.50 13.20 39.80
C ILE A 8 -25.20 14.53 40.08
N ALA A 9 -25.03 15.52 39.20
CA ALA A 9 -25.64 16.83 39.38
C ALA A 9 -26.15 17.42 38.07
N PHE A 10 -27.07 18.36 38.19
CA PHE A 10 -27.67 19.10 37.09
C PHE A 10 -27.61 20.59 37.40
N SER A 11 -27.25 21.41 36.41
CA SER A 11 -27.19 22.85 36.56
C SER A 11 -27.92 23.56 35.43
N GLY A 12 -28.56 24.67 35.76
CA GLY A 12 -29.14 25.65 34.84
C GLY A 12 -28.85 27.06 35.33
N GLN A 13 -29.60 28.04 34.85
CA GLN A 13 -29.41 29.44 35.23
C GLN A 13 -29.71 29.67 36.71
N GLY A 14 -28.66 29.79 37.54
CA GLY A 14 -28.77 30.06 38.98
C GLY A 14 -29.32 28.92 39.82
N ILE A 15 -29.46 27.71 39.27
CA ILE A 15 -29.98 26.53 39.96
C ILE A 15 -29.04 25.33 39.80
N VAL A 16 -28.89 24.56 40.87
CA VAL A 16 -28.12 23.31 40.89
C VAL A 16 -28.89 22.29 41.73
N SER A 17 -28.97 21.06 41.24
CA SER A 17 -29.46 19.92 42.01
C SER A 17 -28.48 18.77 41.90
N GLU A 18 -28.11 18.19 43.04
CA GLU A 18 -26.97 17.28 43.13
C GLU A 18 -27.24 16.12 44.07
N LEU A 19 -26.86 14.90 43.70
CA LEU A 19 -27.00 13.68 44.48
C LEU A 19 -25.62 13.07 44.70
N ASP A 20 -25.21 12.98 45.96
CA ASP A 20 -23.91 12.45 46.36
C ASP A 20 -23.97 10.96 46.69
N PHE A 21 -22.86 10.29 46.43
CA PHE A 21 -22.64 8.88 46.68
C PHE A 21 -21.30 8.68 47.42
N PHE A 22 -21.28 7.70 48.32
CA PHE A 22 -20.11 7.33 49.11
C PHE A 22 -19.55 5.99 48.65
N ASP A 23 -18.38 5.63 49.18
CA ASP A 23 -17.84 4.29 49.00
C ASP A 23 -18.78 3.23 49.60
N GLY A 24 -18.73 2.01 49.07
CA GLY A 24 -19.61 0.92 49.52
C GLY A 24 -21.07 1.09 49.08
N LEU A 25 -22.00 0.85 50.00
CA LEU A 25 -23.43 0.75 49.69
C LEU A 25 -24.14 2.10 49.78
N ASN A 26 -24.83 2.45 48.70
CA ASN A 26 -25.71 3.61 48.57
C ASN A 26 -27.11 3.11 48.20
N LEU A 27 -28.12 3.58 48.93
CA LEU A 27 -29.53 3.30 48.66
C LEU A 27 -30.25 4.62 48.35
N VAL A 28 -30.85 4.69 47.17
CA VAL A 28 -31.83 5.74 46.83
C VAL A 28 -33.21 5.11 46.90
N TYR A 29 -33.99 5.44 47.93
CA TYR A 29 -35.32 4.88 48.13
C TYR A 29 -36.42 5.95 48.25
N GLY A 30 -37.64 5.60 47.87
CA GLY A 30 -38.77 6.53 47.93
C GLY A 30 -39.97 6.04 47.13
N ALA A 31 -41.08 6.77 47.17
CA ALA A 31 -42.32 6.41 46.46
C ALA A 31 -42.14 6.33 44.93
N SER A 32 -42.99 5.60 44.22
CA SER A 32 -42.99 5.55 42.74
C SER A 32 -43.12 6.95 42.13
N ASN A 33 -42.56 7.13 40.92
CA ASN A 33 -42.60 8.41 40.18
C ASN A 33 -41.88 9.61 40.83
N THR A 34 -40.88 9.35 41.69
CA THR A 34 -40.06 10.38 42.35
C THR A 34 -38.71 10.64 41.66
N GLY A 35 -38.52 10.19 40.41
CA GLY A 35 -37.26 10.41 39.68
C GLY A 35 -36.09 9.48 40.08
N LYS A 36 -36.36 8.39 40.79
CA LYS A 36 -35.37 7.35 41.14
C LYS A 36 -34.66 6.72 39.93
N SER A 37 -35.40 6.11 39.01
CA SER A 37 -34.84 5.53 37.78
C SER A 37 -34.25 6.59 36.84
N PHE A 38 -34.57 7.87 37.04
CA PHE A 38 -33.93 8.96 36.31
C PHE A 38 -32.46 9.13 36.74
N ALA A 39 -32.10 8.86 38.00
CA ALA A 39 -30.71 8.85 38.45
C ALA A 39 -29.87 7.77 37.72
N THR A 40 -30.38 6.54 37.61
CA THR A 40 -29.74 5.46 36.84
C THR A 40 -29.52 5.87 35.38
N LYS A 41 -30.54 6.46 34.74
CA LYS A 41 -30.46 6.95 33.36
C LYS A 41 -29.47 8.10 33.20
N ALA A 42 -29.36 8.99 34.21
CA ALA A 42 -28.39 10.08 34.22
C ALA A 42 -26.95 9.61 34.33
N ILE A 43 -26.69 8.63 35.20
CA ILE A 43 -25.37 7.99 35.30
C ILE A 43 -25.01 7.32 33.96
N ASP A 44 -25.94 6.56 33.37
CA ASP A 44 -25.70 5.90 32.07
C ASP A 44 -25.40 6.91 30.95
N TYR A 45 -26.18 8.00 30.89
CA TYR A 45 -25.98 9.09 29.94
C TYR A 45 -24.60 9.75 30.07
N MET A 46 -24.16 10.00 31.30
CA MET A 46 -22.85 10.60 31.59
C MET A 46 -21.68 9.63 31.33
N LEU A 47 -21.95 8.32 31.33
CA LEU A 47 -21.00 7.27 30.95
C LEU A 47 -21.13 6.87 29.45
N GLY A 48 -21.61 7.79 28.62
CA GLY A 48 -21.62 7.65 27.16
C GLY A 48 -22.82 6.92 26.57
N GLY A 49 -23.91 6.76 27.33
CA GLY A 49 -25.17 6.21 26.83
C GLY A 49 -25.69 6.97 25.61
N SER A 50 -26.18 6.25 24.61
CA SER A 50 -26.75 6.83 23.38
C SER A 50 -28.18 7.32 23.55
N ARG A 51 -28.89 6.82 24.58
CA ARG A 51 -30.27 7.21 24.87
C ARG A 51 -30.28 8.61 25.47
N GLN A 52 -31.10 9.50 24.92
CA GLN A 52 -31.34 10.80 25.54
C GLN A 52 -32.04 10.63 26.88
N LEU A 53 -31.77 11.55 27.80
CA LEU A 53 -32.49 11.62 29.07
C LEU A 53 -33.99 11.86 28.82
N PRO A 54 -34.89 11.25 29.60
CA PRO A 54 -36.32 11.47 29.47
C PRO A 54 -36.70 12.95 29.55
N ASP A 55 -37.63 13.38 28.70
CA ASP A 55 -38.15 14.73 28.74
C ASP A 55 -39.25 14.86 29.80
N ILE A 56 -38.84 15.26 31.01
CA ILE A 56 -39.73 15.49 32.15
C ILE A 56 -39.75 16.99 32.50
N ASN A 57 -40.85 17.46 33.11
CA ASN A 57 -41.02 18.88 33.42
C ASN A 57 -39.92 19.41 34.34
N GLU A 58 -39.53 18.60 35.31
CA GLU A 58 -38.49 18.88 36.30
C GLU A 58 -37.11 19.05 35.66
N ARG A 59 -36.89 18.53 34.44
CA ARG A 59 -35.62 18.65 33.71
C ARG A 59 -35.46 19.98 32.99
N ARG A 60 -36.57 20.62 32.59
CA ARG A 60 -36.56 21.82 31.73
C ARG A 60 -35.72 22.99 32.26
N PRO A 61 -35.64 23.24 33.57
CA PRO A 61 -34.82 24.33 34.11
C PRO A 61 -33.29 24.09 33.98
N TYR A 62 -32.86 22.86 33.72
CA TYR A 62 -31.44 22.48 33.70
C TYR A 62 -30.90 22.41 32.26
N GLU A 63 -29.64 22.76 32.09
CA GLU A 63 -28.96 22.81 30.79
C GLU A 63 -27.78 21.83 30.68
N ARG A 64 -27.19 21.46 31.81
CA ARG A 64 -25.98 20.63 31.88
C ARG A 64 -26.09 19.56 32.96
N ALA A 65 -25.58 18.37 32.66
CA ALA A 65 -25.37 17.30 33.63
C ALA A 65 -23.89 17.20 33.99
N TRP A 66 -23.62 16.77 35.21
CA TRP A 66 -22.30 16.62 35.78
C TRP A 66 -22.16 15.28 36.50
N LEU A 67 -21.00 14.64 36.37
CA LEU A 67 -20.68 13.37 37.01
C LEU A 67 -19.29 13.45 37.65
N GLY A 68 -19.25 13.40 38.97
CA GLY A 68 -17.99 13.38 39.73
C GLY A 68 -17.51 11.95 39.91
N LEU A 69 -16.27 11.69 39.55
CA LEU A 69 -15.64 10.38 39.60
C LEU A 69 -14.33 10.45 40.39
N SER A 70 -14.16 9.57 41.37
CA SER A 70 -12.84 9.26 41.92
C SER A 70 -12.24 8.09 41.16
N MET A 71 -11.07 8.29 40.56
CA MET A 71 -10.39 7.31 39.71
C MET A 71 -8.94 7.13 40.17
N PRO A 72 -8.22 6.09 39.70
CA PRO A 72 -6.82 5.90 40.08
C PRO A 72 -5.90 7.09 39.75
N GLY A 73 -6.24 7.87 38.71
CA GLY A 73 -5.52 9.09 38.32
C GLY A 73 -5.87 10.35 39.11
N GLY A 74 -6.87 10.31 39.99
CA GLY A 74 -7.37 11.46 40.74
C GLY A 74 -8.89 11.63 40.64
N ASP A 75 -9.39 12.67 41.29
CA ASP A 75 -10.78 13.08 41.22
C ASP A 75 -11.01 13.95 39.98
N GLU A 76 -12.07 13.64 39.22
CA GLU A 76 -12.44 14.35 38.00
C GLU A 76 -13.94 14.59 37.94
N MET A 77 -14.32 15.76 37.43
CA MET A 77 -15.68 16.19 37.24
C MET A 77 -15.98 16.27 35.74
N LEU A 78 -16.79 15.33 35.25
CA LEU A 78 -17.25 15.30 33.87
C LEU A 78 -18.50 16.17 33.74
N SER A 79 -18.63 16.89 32.63
CA SER A 79 -19.87 17.61 32.31
C SER A 79 -20.26 17.49 30.85
N ARG A 80 -21.57 17.50 30.58
CA ARG A 80 -22.16 17.42 29.24
C ARG A 80 -23.46 18.22 29.18
N ALA A 81 -23.65 18.98 28.10
CA ALA A 81 -24.90 19.69 27.87
C ALA A 81 -26.04 18.67 27.64
N LEU A 82 -27.23 18.95 28.16
CA LEU A 82 -28.40 18.08 27.99
C LEU A 82 -28.87 18.00 26.53
N ALA A 83 -28.51 18.99 25.70
CA ALA A 83 -28.69 18.97 24.25
C ALA A 83 -27.75 17.98 23.52
N GLY A 84 -26.76 17.41 24.23
CA GLY A 84 -25.76 16.49 23.67
C GLY A 84 -24.42 17.16 23.40
N GLY A 85 -23.67 16.63 22.44
CA GLY A 85 -22.30 17.05 22.14
C GLY A 85 -21.25 16.33 22.97
N ASN A 86 -20.04 16.91 22.99
CA ASN A 86 -18.85 16.41 23.65
C ASN A 86 -18.90 16.59 25.18
N PHE A 87 -17.99 15.91 25.87
CA PHE A 87 -17.79 16.03 27.29
C PHE A 87 -16.69 17.03 27.59
N SER A 88 -16.81 17.71 28.72
CA SER A 88 -15.71 18.45 29.33
C SER A 88 -15.33 17.80 30.65
N VAL A 89 -14.06 17.88 31.00
CA VAL A 89 -13.48 17.30 32.21
C VAL A 89 -12.69 18.37 32.95
N GLN A 90 -12.93 18.47 34.25
CA GLN A 90 -12.27 19.37 35.17
C GLN A 90 -11.74 18.56 36.36
N SER A 91 -10.53 18.87 36.84
CA SER A 91 -9.98 18.19 38.01
C SER A 91 -10.71 18.58 39.30
N GLY A 92 -10.91 17.61 40.19
CA GLY A 92 -11.67 17.74 41.43
C GLY A 92 -13.14 17.32 41.30
N LEU A 93 -13.93 17.55 42.36
CA LEU A 93 -15.36 17.18 42.44
C LEU A 93 -16.30 18.39 42.54
N THR A 94 -15.76 19.61 42.42
CA THR A 94 -16.51 20.85 42.51
C THR A 94 -17.08 21.24 41.15
N ILE A 95 -18.33 21.67 41.11
CA ILE A 95 -18.97 22.19 39.90
C ILE A 95 -18.44 23.61 39.64
N ILE A 96 -17.67 23.80 38.57
CA ILE A 96 -17.20 25.12 38.14
C ILE A 96 -17.81 25.42 36.77
N GLN A 97 -18.89 26.22 36.76
CA GLN A 97 -19.67 26.50 35.54
C GLN A 97 -18.89 27.34 34.51
N ASP A 98 -18.03 28.25 34.98
CA ASP A 98 -17.30 29.24 34.19
C ASP A 98 -15.76 29.07 34.29
N ALA A 99 -15.26 27.83 34.33
CA ALA A 99 -13.81 27.60 34.39
C ALA A 99 -13.13 28.10 33.09
N ALA A 100 -12.26 29.12 33.21
CA ALA A 100 -11.56 29.74 32.08
C ALA A 100 -10.33 28.95 31.61
N GLU A 101 -9.75 28.11 32.47
CA GLU A 101 -8.53 27.34 32.21
C GLU A 101 -8.66 25.92 32.80
N GLY A 102 -7.89 24.95 32.26
CA GLY A 102 -7.82 23.58 32.79
C GLY A 102 -8.94 22.63 32.37
N ILE A 103 -9.83 23.03 31.44
CA ILE A 103 -10.87 22.13 30.89
C ILE A 103 -10.29 21.25 29.78
N ARG A 104 -10.38 19.93 29.94
CA ARG A 104 -10.13 18.98 28.85
C ARG A 104 -11.42 18.64 28.13
N ILE A 105 -11.43 18.68 26.80
CA ILE A 105 -12.56 18.23 25.99
C ILE A 105 -12.36 16.76 25.60
N LEU A 106 -13.41 15.95 25.76
CA LEU A 106 -13.45 14.57 25.32
C LEU A 106 -14.60 14.38 24.31
N ALA A 107 -14.29 13.85 23.14
CA ALA A 107 -15.30 13.48 22.17
C ALA A 107 -16.28 12.46 22.77
N ALA A 108 -17.57 12.62 22.46
CA ALA A 108 -18.60 11.68 22.91
C ALA A 108 -18.58 10.36 22.11
N LYS A 109 -18.16 10.41 20.85
CA LYS A 109 -18.04 9.24 19.98
C LYS A 109 -16.73 8.51 20.28
N HIS A 110 -16.80 7.19 20.38
CA HIS A 110 -15.62 6.35 20.53
C HIS A 110 -14.74 6.42 19.28
N ASP A 111 -13.47 6.73 19.48
CA ASP A 111 -12.39 6.54 18.53
C ASP A 111 -11.27 5.73 19.24
N HIS A 112 -10.63 4.82 18.52
CA HIS A 112 -9.54 4.02 19.07
C HIS A 112 -8.16 4.60 18.76
N THR A 113 -8.09 5.55 17.83
CA THR A 113 -6.86 6.21 17.40
C THR A 113 -6.58 7.51 18.18
N ASP A 114 -7.61 8.06 18.83
CA ASP A 114 -7.54 9.29 19.61
C ASP A 114 -7.89 9.01 21.08
N GLU A 115 -7.01 9.39 22.01
CA GLU A 115 -7.26 9.25 23.46
C GLU A 115 -8.18 10.34 24.01
N ALA A 116 -8.45 11.41 23.25
CA ALA A 116 -9.33 12.52 23.64
C ALA A 116 -10.82 12.20 23.40
N ASN A 117 -11.27 11.02 23.82
CA ASN A 117 -12.70 10.67 23.88
C ASN A 117 -13.06 9.97 25.19
N LEU A 118 -14.33 10.05 25.58
CA LEU A 118 -14.83 9.56 26.86
C LEU A 118 -14.52 8.06 27.07
N SER A 119 -14.71 7.26 26.01
CA SER A 119 -14.51 5.82 26.08
C SER A 119 -13.05 5.46 26.37
N GLN A 120 -12.09 6.02 25.63
CA GLN A 120 -10.66 5.78 25.86
C GLN A 120 -10.16 6.34 27.19
N PHE A 121 -10.73 7.47 27.63
CA PHE A 121 -10.46 8.05 28.93
C PHE A 121 -10.83 7.06 30.04
N LEU A 122 -12.08 6.58 30.07
CA LEU A 122 -12.56 5.64 31.10
C LEU A 122 -11.91 4.26 31.00
N LEU A 123 -11.71 3.72 29.79
CA LEU A 123 -11.01 2.45 29.59
C LEU A 123 -9.56 2.50 30.10
N GLY A 124 -8.89 3.65 29.99
CA GLY A 124 -7.55 3.87 30.53
C GLY A 124 -7.48 3.73 32.04
N GLN A 125 -8.52 4.19 32.76
CA GLN A 125 -8.58 4.13 34.23
C GLN A 125 -8.74 2.72 34.79
N ILE A 126 -9.19 1.78 33.96
CA ILE A 126 -9.46 0.39 34.34
C ILE A 126 -8.54 -0.62 33.63
N GLY A 127 -7.50 -0.14 32.94
CA GLY A 127 -6.52 -1.01 32.28
C GLY A 127 -7.04 -1.76 31.05
N LEU A 128 -8.12 -1.28 30.41
CA LEU A 128 -8.74 -1.90 29.23
C LEU A 128 -8.50 -1.14 27.93
N ARG A 129 -7.64 -0.11 27.95
CA ARG A 129 -7.27 0.64 26.75
C ARG A 129 -6.62 -0.28 25.71
N GLY A 130 -6.95 -0.06 24.43
CA GLY A 130 -6.38 -0.78 23.29
C GLY A 130 -6.87 -2.23 23.10
N LYS A 131 -7.67 -2.77 24.03
CA LYS A 131 -8.22 -4.12 23.90
C LYS A 131 -9.20 -4.23 22.72
N ARG A 132 -9.28 -5.42 22.12
CA ARG A 132 -10.16 -5.71 20.97
C ARG A 132 -11.10 -6.86 21.28
N ILE A 133 -12.31 -6.80 20.72
CA ILE A 133 -13.32 -7.85 20.86
C ILE A 133 -13.80 -8.32 19.50
N ALA A 134 -14.10 -9.61 19.39
CA ALA A 134 -14.69 -10.19 18.20
C ALA A 134 -16.17 -9.80 18.07
N VAL A 135 -16.60 -9.44 16.86
CA VAL A 135 -17.97 -8.99 16.57
C VAL A 135 -18.78 -10.01 15.79
N ASP A 136 -18.13 -11.01 15.21
CA ASP A 136 -18.79 -12.12 14.52
C ASP A 136 -18.07 -13.46 14.74
N THR A 137 -18.71 -14.54 14.33
CA THR A 137 -18.18 -15.91 14.48
C THR A 137 -16.99 -16.20 13.57
N ASN A 138 -16.66 -15.31 12.63
CA ASN A 138 -15.53 -15.48 11.73
C ASN A 138 -14.25 -14.82 12.29
N GLY A 139 -14.34 -14.17 13.45
CA GLY A 139 -13.21 -13.52 14.09
C GLY A 139 -12.96 -12.10 13.62
N LYS A 140 -13.94 -11.45 12.97
CA LYS A 140 -13.89 -10.01 12.73
C LYS A 140 -13.85 -9.28 14.06
N LYS A 141 -13.00 -8.24 14.17
CA LYS A 141 -12.74 -7.54 15.44
C LYS A 141 -13.00 -6.06 15.34
N ARG A 142 -13.37 -5.45 16.47
CA ARG A 142 -13.32 -4.00 16.68
C ARG A 142 -12.61 -3.66 17.98
N SER A 143 -12.22 -2.41 18.13
CA SER A 143 -11.75 -1.88 19.41
C SER A 143 -12.86 -1.96 20.47
N LEU A 144 -12.48 -2.34 21.69
CA LEU A 144 -13.36 -2.27 22.85
C LEU A 144 -13.79 -0.82 23.10
N SER A 145 -15.07 -0.62 23.40
CA SER A 145 -15.62 0.64 23.89
C SER A 145 -15.99 0.51 25.36
N PHE A 146 -15.93 1.60 26.14
CA PHE A 146 -16.40 1.59 27.52
C PHE A 146 -17.86 1.16 27.63
N ARG A 147 -18.68 1.38 26.59
CA ARG A 147 -20.07 0.91 26.52
C ARG A 147 -20.22 -0.61 26.53
N ASP A 148 -19.22 -1.34 26.04
CA ASP A 148 -19.20 -2.80 26.13
C ASP A 148 -19.07 -3.28 27.57
N ILE A 149 -18.44 -2.47 28.43
CA ILE A 149 -18.21 -2.76 29.85
C ILE A 149 -19.34 -2.18 30.73
N ALA A 150 -19.79 -0.94 30.46
CA ALA A 150 -20.78 -0.24 31.27
C ALA A 150 -22.08 -1.03 31.50
N ARG A 151 -22.48 -1.86 30.53
CA ARG A 151 -23.66 -2.75 30.63
C ARG A 151 -23.55 -3.85 31.68
N PHE A 152 -22.34 -4.18 32.11
CA PHE A 152 -22.09 -5.10 33.21
C PHE A 152 -22.14 -4.39 34.57
N CYS A 153 -22.19 -3.06 34.56
CA CYS A 153 -22.20 -2.24 35.77
C CYS A 153 -23.54 -1.56 36.02
N ILE A 154 -24.25 -1.16 34.96
CA ILE A 154 -25.51 -0.42 35.06
C ILE A 154 -26.64 -1.29 34.54
N VAL A 155 -27.61 -1.58 35.40
CA VAL A 155 -28.79 -2.38 35.05
C VAL A 155 -30.04 -1.59 35.42
N ASP A 156 -30.83 -1.22 34.41
CA ASP A 156 -32.12 -0.58 34.61
C ASP A 156 -33.24 -1.57 34.98
N GLU A 157 -34.37 -1.05 35.45
CA GLU A 157 -35.52 -1.86 35.90
C GLU A 157 -36.02 -2.83 34.82
N THR A 158 -36.02 -2.41 33.55
CA THR A 158 -36.47 -3.27 32.44
C THR A 158 -35.51 -4.42 32.18
N THR A 159 -34.21 -4.16 32.28
CA THR A 159 -33.15 -5.13 32.02
C THR A 159 -33.01 -6.11 33.18
N ILE A 160 -33.13 -5.64 34.43
CA ILE A 160 -32.97 -6.50 35.61
C ILE A 160 -34.05 -7.59 35.65
N GLN A 161 -35.29 -7.25 35.29
CA GLN A 161 -36.45 -8.16 35.27
C GLN A 161 -36.57 -8.99 33.98
N SER A 162 -35.69 -8.77 32.99
CA SER A 162 -35.78 -9.38 31.67
C SER A 162 -35.59 -10.90 31.69
N GLU A 163 -36.16 -11.58 30.70
CA GLU A 163 -35.96 -13.02 30.47
C GLU A 163 -34.63 -13.32 29.76
N GLY A 164 -34.10 -12.35 29.03
CA GLY A 164 -32.81 -12.46 28.34
C GLY A 164 -31.62 -12.58 29.29
N SER A 165 -30.49 -13.05 28.75
CA SER A 165 -29.26 -13.25 29.51
C SER A 165 -28.72 -11.95 30.13
N PRO A 166 -28.19 -11.99 31.37
CA PRO A 166 -27.43 -10.88 31.94
C PRO A 166 -26.19 -10.46 31.15
N VAL A 167 -25.71 -11.30 30.22
CA VAL A 167 -24.57 -11.05 29.32
C VAL A 167 -25.01 -10.42 28.01
N GLN A 168 -26.13 -10.88 27.44
CA GLN A 168 -26.49 -10.60 26.06
C GLN A 168 -27.75 -9.75 25.93
N THR A 169 -27.79 -8.87 24.93
CA THR A 169 -29.05 -8.24 24.52
C THR A 169 -29.82 -9.14 23.55
N SER A 170 -31.09 -8.81 23.34
CA SER A 170 -31.95 -9.52 22.39
C SER A 170 -31.53 -9.37 20.93
N SER A 171 -30.56 -8.49 20.61
CA SER A 171 -30.09 -8.27 19.25
C SER A 171 -29.05 -9.32 18.83
N PRO A 172 -29.32 -10.16 17.80
CA PRO A 172 -28.35 -11.15 17.33
C PRO A 172 -27.03 -10.54 16.83
N LEU A 173 -27.06 -9.29 16.37
CA LEU A 173 -25.90 -8.60 15.80
C LEU A 173 -24.83 -8.25 16.85
N THR A 174 -25.20 -8.11 18.12
CA THR A 174 -24.29 -7.69 19.20
C THR A 174 -23.84 -8.85 20.09
N GLN A 175 -24.47 -10.01 19.95
CA GLN A 175 -24.23 -11.18 20.79
C GLN A 175 -22.76 -11.59 20.86
N THR A 176 -22.06 -11.65 19.72
CA THR A 176 -20.65 -12.06 19.69
C THR A 176 -19.76 -11.05 20.43
N ALA A 177 -20.02 -9.75 20.24
CA ALA A 177 -19.28 -8.69 20.93
C ALA A 177 -19.53 -8.72 22.44
N GLU A 178 -20.77 -9.00 22.86
CA GLU A 178 -21.15 -9.17 24.26
C GLU A 178 -20.48 -10.37 24.93
N ARG A 179 -20.47 -11.53 24.25
CA ARG A 179 -19.77 -12.73 24.70
C ARG A 179 -18.27 -12.49 24.83
N SER A 180 -17.70 -11.78 23.86
CA SER A 180 -16.29 -11.42 23.83
C SER A 180 -15.92 -10.46 24.97
N ALA A 181 -16.76 -9.45 25.24
CA ALA A 181 -16.57 -8.54 26.37
C ALA A 181 -16.70 -9.27 27.72
N PHE A 182 -17.64 -10.20 27.86
CA PHE A 182 -17.78 -11.02 29.05
C PHE A 182 -16.57 -11.95 29.26
N LYS A 183 -16.11 -12.62 28.20
CA LYS A 183 -14.85 -13.40 28.22
C LYS A 183 -13.68 -12.53 28.67
N LEU A 184 -13.55 -11.32 28.13
CA LEU A 184 -12.50 -10.37 28.51
C LEU A 184 -12.56 -10.03 30.01
N LEU A 185 -13.74 -9.81 30.58
CA LEU A 185 -13.90 -9.55 32.02
C LEU A 185 -13.52 -10.75 32.89
N LEU A 186 -13.85 -11.97 32.46
CA LEU A 186 -13.55 -13.20 33.22
C LEU A 186 -12.10 -13.69 33.06
N THR A 187 -11.43 -13.35 31.97
CA THR A 187 -10.08 -13.90 31.67
C THR A 187 -8.98 -12.84 31.62
N GLY A 188 -9.33 -11.56 31.42
CA GLY A 188 -8.38 -10.50 31.11
C GLY A 188 -7.79 -10.57 29.70
N ILE A 189 -8.15 -11.60 28.93
CA ILE A 189 -7.62 -11.88 27.58
C ILE A 189 -8.64 -11.39 26.56
N ASP A 190 -8.17 -10.53 25.65
CA ASP A 190 -9.00 -9.97 24.58
C ASP A 190 -8.97 -10.87 23.33
N ASP A 191 -9.46 -10.37 22.19
CA ASP A 191 -9.52 -11.12 20.93
C ASP A 191 -8.44 -10.70 19.94
N SER A 192 -7.44 -9.91 20.36
CA SER A 192 -6.46 -9.34 19.42
C SER A 192 -5.72 -10.41 18.60
N ALA A 193 -5.45 -11.57 19.20
CA ALA A 193 -4.77 -12.70 18.56
C ALA A 193 -5.63 -13.51 17.56
N ILE A 194 -6.95 -13.33 17.52
CA ILE A 194 -7.82 -14.06 16.59
C ILE A 194 -7.52 -13.66 15.15
N VAL A 195 -7.30 -14.62 14.25
CA VAL A 195 -7.18 -14.35 12.81
C VAL A 195 -8.56 -14.41 12.19
N GLU A 196 -8.97 -13.33 11.52
CA GLU A 196 -10.26 -13.26 10.84
C GLU A 196 -10.28 -14.18 9.62
N VAL A 197 -11.37 -14.91 9.48
CA VAL A 197 -11.63 -15.80 8.37
C VAL A 197 -12.66 -15.14 7.44
N VAL A 198 -12.43 -15.20 6.13
CA VAL A 198 -13.38 -14.65 5.15
C VAL A 198 -14.70 -15.42 5.24
N ASP A 199 -15.81 -14.69 5.39
CA ASP A 199 -17.13 -15.32 5.44
C ASP A 199 -17.49 -15.97 4.11
N SER A 200 -18.31 -17.03 4.18
CA SER A 200 -18.64 -17.84 3.00
C SER A 200 -19.33 -17.05 1.88
N ARG A 201 -20.11 -16.02 2.21
CA ARG A 201 -20.81 -15.20 1.21
C ARG A 201 -19.82 -14.32 0.48
N THR A 202 -18.96 -13.60 1.20
CA THR A 202 -17.91 -12.75 0.61
C THR A 202 -16.89 -13.56 -0.19
N PHE A 203 -16.52 -14.75 0.29
CA PHE A 203 -15.67 -15.67 -0.46
C PHE A 203 -16.32 -16.06 -1.79
N LYS A 204 -17.59 -16.50 -1.77
CA LYS A 204 -18.32 -16.90 -2.98
C LYS A 204 -18.50 -15.76 -3.97
N SER A 205 -18.85 -14.55 -3.50
CA SER A 205 -18.99 -13.40 -4.39
C SER A 205 -17.66 -12.99 -5.03
N SER A 206 -16.56 -13.00 -4.24
CA SER A 206 -15.23 -12.70 -4.78
C SER A 206 -14.76 -13.76 -5.78
N ALA A 207 -14.98 -15.05 -5.48
CA ALA A 207 -14.62 -16.13 -6.38
C ALA A 207 -15.45 -16.06 -7.68
N SER A 208 -16.75 -15.80 -7.58
CA SER A 208 -17.63 -15.62 -8.74
C SER A 208 -17.18 -14.49 -9.64
N ALA A 209 -16.85 -13.31 -9.08
CA ALA A 209 -16.39 -12.17 -9.85
C ALA A 209 -15.03 -12.43 -10.54
N GLN A 210 -14.12 -13.14 -9.87
CA GLN A 210 -12.84 -13.54 -10.48
C GLN A 210 -13.04 -14.56 -11.61
N LEU A 211 -13.96 -15.51 -11.44
CA LEU A 211 -14.29 -16.49 -12.48
C LEU A 211 -14.93 -15.82 -13.68
N GLU A 212 -15.86 -14.89 -13.47
CA GLU A 212 -16.52 -14.11 -14.55
C GLU A 212 -15.49 -13.31 -15.36
N MET A 213 -14.56 -12.60 -14.69
CA MET A 213 -13.46 -11.90 -15.36
C MET A 213 -12.59 -12.84 -16.19
N LEU A 214 -12.26 -14.03 -15.66
CA LEU A 214 -11.46 -15.01 -16.40
C LEU A 214 -12.23 -15.61 -17.57
N ASP A 215 -13.55 -15.80 -17.44
CA ASP A 215 -14.43 -16.26 -18.51
C ASP A 215 -14.49 -15.23 -19.64
N ASP A 216 -14.56 -13.93 -19.34
CA ASP A 216 -14.50 -12.87 -20.35
C ASP A 216 -13.14 -12.82 -21.08
N MET A 217 -12.04 -12.97 -20.34
CA MET A 217 -10.69 -13.04 -20.93
C MET A 217 -10.51 -14.27 -21.82
N LEU A 218 -11.05 -15.42 -21.40
CA LEU A 218 -11.05 -16.64 -22.20
C LEU A 218 -11.86 -16.46 -23.48
N ALA A 219 -13.06 -15.88 -23.38
CA ALA A 219 -13.91 -15.60 -24.54
C ALA A 219 -13.20 -14.68 -25.55
N ALA A 220 -12.49 -13.65 -25.10
CA ALA A 220 -11.71 -12.79 -25.99
C ALA A 220 -10.60 -13.54 -26.73
N VAL A 221 -9.85 -14.40 -26.02
CA VAL A 221 -8.79 -15.23 -26.62
C VAL A 221 -9.38 -16.26 -27.60
N ASP A 222 -10.51 -16.88 -27.25
CA ASP A 222 -11.21 -17.85 -28.10
C ASP A 222 -11.68 -17.17 -29.40
N VAL A 223 -12.24 -15.94 -29.33
CA VAL A 223 -12.63 -15.16 -30.51
C VAL A 223 -11.44 -14.80 -31.39
N GLU A 224 -10.27 -14.46 -30.82
CA GLU A 224 -9.06 -14.20 -31.61
C GLU A 224 -8.53 -15.48 -32.29
N LEU A 225 -8.59 -16.61 -31.60
CA LEU A 225 -8.22 -17.92 -32.15
C LEU A 225 -9.16 -18.32 -33.30
N GLU A 226 -10.47 -18.25 -33.11
CA GLU A 226 -11.47 -18.61 -34.12
C GLU A 226 -11.37 -17.75 -35.40
N ASN A 227 -11.18 -16.44 -35.24
CA ASN A 227 -11.11 -15.52 -36.38
C ASN A 227 -9.74 -15.55 -37.09
N GLY A 228 -8.65 -15.75 -36.34
CA GLY A 228 -7.28 -15.69 -36.86
C GLY A 228 -6.71 -17.03 -37.30
N PHE A 229 -7.19 -18.13 -36.74
CA PHE A 229 -6.52 -19.44 -36.75
C PHE A 229 -7.52 -20.60 -36.82
N ALA A 230 -8.12 -20.81 -38.01
CA ALA A 230 -9.13 -21.85 -38.25
C ALA A 230 -8.67 -23.29 -37.92
N ASP A 231 -7.36 -23.54 -37.93
CA ASP A 231 -6.76 -24.83 -37.57
C ASP A 231 -5.72 -24.64 -36.44
N ALA A 232 -6.19 -24.11 -35.31
CA ALA A 232 -5.35 -23.79 -34.17
C ALA A 232 -4.62 -25.03 -33.61
N GLU A 233 -5.24 -26.21 -33.68
CA GLU A 233 -4.66 -27.46 -33.15
C GLU A 233 -3.42 -27.90 -33.92
N SER A 234 -3.33 -27.60 -35.21
CA SER A 234 -2.14 -27.96 -36.02
C SER A 234 -1.04 -26.91 -36.00
N LEU A 235 -1.23 -25.74 -35.36
CA LEU A 235 -0.24 -24.65 -35.34
C LEU A 235 1.14 -25.08 -34.86
N LYS A 236 1.20 -26.03 -33.92
CA LYS A 236 2.46 -26.59 -33.43
C LYS A 236 3.18 -27.38 -34.50
N ASP A 237 2.48 -28.30 -35.17
CA ASP A 237 3.04 -29.08 -36.28
C ASP A 237 3.42 -28.18 -37.47
N GLN A 238 2.63 -27.13 -37.74
CA GLN A 238 2.94 -26.13 -38.76
C GLN A 238 4.21 -25.35 -38.41
N ASN A 239 4.39 -24.95 -37.14
CA ASN A 239 5.60 -24.27 -36.67
C ASN A 239 6.83 -25.16 -36.86
N ASP A 240 6.76 -26.44 -36.48
CA ASP A 240 7.88 -27.37 -36.58
C ASP A 240 8.31 -27.59 -38.04
N ARG A 241 7.35 -27.71 -38.97
CA ARG A 241 7.64 -27.80 -40.42
C ARG A 241 8.22 -26.49 -40.95
N LEU A 242 7.69 -25.35 -40.51
CA LEU A 242 8.13 -24.04 -40.97
C LEU A 242 9.54 -23.70 -40.49
N GLU A 243 9.95 -24.14 -39.30
CA GLU A 243 11.32 -23.91 -38.80
C GLU A 243 12.38 -24.52 -39.72
N ALA A 244 12.14 -25.71 -40.26
CA ALA A 244 13.04 -26.33 -41.23
C ALA A 244 13.12 -25.52 -42.54
N THR A 245 11.98 -25.10 -43.08
CA THR A 245 11.92 -24.27 -44.30
C THR A 245 12.56 -22.89 -44.09
N PHE A 246 12.34 -22.28 -42.93
CA PHE A 246 12.93 -20.99 -42.55
C PHE A 246 14.45 -21.10 -42.44
N ALA A 247 14.97 -22.14 -41.79
CA ALA A 247 16.41 -22.36 -41.67
C ALA A 247 17.07 -22.54 -43.05
N ALA A 248 16.43 -23.28 -43.95
CA ALA A 248 16.91 -23.47 -45.32
C ALA A 248 16.93 -22.15 -46.12
N ALA A 249 15.83 -21.40 -46.11
CA ALA A 249 15.72 -20.11 -46.81
C ALA A 249 16.69 -19.06 -46.24
N GLN A 250 16.92 -19.07 -44.92
CA GLN A 250 17.90 -18.20 -44.28
C GLN A 250 19.32 -18.51 -44.78
N ALA A 251 19.72 -19.79 -44.81
CA ALA A 251 21.03 -20.20 -45.29
C ALA A 251 21.26 -19.83 -46.78
N GLU A 252 20.22 -19.98 -47.61
CA GLU A 252 20.26 -19.59 -49.02
C GLU A 252 20.44 -18.08 -49.20
N LEU A 253 19.72 -17.26 -48.41
CA LEU A 253 19.86 -15.81 -48.42
C LEU A 253 21.25 -15.35 -47.95
N GLU A 254 21.78 -15.95 -46.89
CA GLU A 254 23.11 -15.64 -46.36
C GLU A 254 24.20 -15.95 -47.40
N ALA A 255 24.12 -17.12 -48.07
CA ALA A 255 25.05 -17.49 -49.14
C ALA A 255 24.97 -16.53 -50.35
N ALA A 256 23.77 -16.16 -50.78
CA ALA A 256 23.56 -15.22 -51.88
C ALA A 256 24.06 -13.81 -51.55
N GLN A 257 23.90 -13.35 -50.30
CA GLN A 257 24.39 -12.04 -49.87
C GLN A 257 25.92 -12.00 -49.71
N GLY A 258 26.51 -13.05 -49.14
CA GLY A 258 27.97 -13.15 -48.95
C GLY A 258 28.72 -13.07 -50.29
N SER A 259 28.29 -13.87 -51.27
CA SER A 259 28.89 -13.87 -52.61
C SER A 259 28.80 -12.52 -53.33
N ILE A 260 27.68 -11.80 -53.19
CA ILE A 260 27.52 -10.45 -53.76
C ILE A 260 28.39 -9.42 -53.04
N GLN A 261 28.51 -9.51 -51.71
CA GLN A 261 29.33 -8.58 -50.94
C GLN A 261 30.81 -8.67 -51.34
N ASP A 262 31.35 -9.88 -51.45
CA ASP A 262 32.74 -10.12 -51.88
C ASP A 262 33.00 -9.53 -53.28
N LEU A 263 32.07 -9.72 -54.21
CA LEU A 263 32.16 -9.19 -55.58
C LEU A 263 32.05 -7.65 -55.61
N LEU A 264 31.23 -7.04 -54.75
CA LEU A 264 31.13 -5.57 -54.64
C LEU A 264 32.42 -4.96 -54.09
N GLU A 265 33.05 -5.59 -53.10
CA GLU A 265 34.35 -5.18 -52.58
C GLU A 265 35.44 -5.33 -53.65
N HIS A 266 35.44 -6.44 -54.38
CA HIS A 266 36.35 -6.67 -55.49
C HIS A 266 36.20 -5.62 -56.60
N LYS A 267 34.96 -5.32 -57.01
CA LYS A 267 34.63 -4.26 -57.98
C LYS A 267 35.17 -2.90 -57.55
N ARG A 268 34.97 -2.52 -56.28
CA ARG A 268 35.45 -1.24 -55.73
C ARG A 268 36.98 -1.14 -55.83
N ARG A 269 37.68 -2.21 -55.46
CA ARG A 269 39.15 -2.26 -55.53
C ARG A 269 39.65 -2.12 -56.98
N LEU A 270 39.10 -2.91 -57.90
CA LEU A 270 39.46 -2.84 -59.32
C LEU A 270 39.15 -1.47 -59.93
N SER A 271 38.01 -0.87 -59.58
CA SER A 271 37.63 0.47 -60.07
C SER A 271 38.63 1.55 -59.63
N LEU A 272 39.07 1.49 -58.36
CA LEU A 272 40.09 2.40 -57.84
C LEU A 272 41.44 2.20 -58.55
N GLU A 273 41.84 0.95 -58.75
CA GLU A 273 43.09 0.60 -59.41
C GLU A 273 43.13 1.07 -60.87
N VAL A 274 42.05 0.83 -61.63
CA VAL A 274 41.89 1.36 -62.99
C VAL A 274 41.97 2.89 -63.00
N SER A 275 41.32 3.57 -62.05
CA SER A 275 41.36 5.04 -61.96
C SER A 275 42.78 5.56 -61.67
N LEU A 276 43.53 4.91 -60.78
CA LEU A 276 44.89 5.30 -60.42
C LEU A 276 45.87 5.05 -61.58
N LEU A 277 45.76 3.90 -62.25
CA LEU A 277 46.59 3.57 -63.42
C LEU A 277 46.32 4.55 -64.58
N THR A 278 45.06 4.89 -64.83
CA THR A 278 44.67 5.87 -65.86
C THR A 278 45.21 7.25 -65.53
N GLY A 279 45.00 7.76 -64.30
CA GLY A 279 45.56 9.06 -63.91
C GLY A 279 47.08 9.11 -63.97
N ARG A 280 47.76 8.01 -63.64
CA ARG A 280 49.23 7.92 -63.76
C ARG A 280 49.70 7.94 -65.21
N LEU A 281 48.96 7.31 -66.12
CA LEU A 281 49.24 7.37 -67.56
C LEU A 281 49.11 8.81 -68.06
N ASP A 282 48.04 9.51 -67.70
CA ASP A 282 47.82 10.91 -68.08
C ASP A 282 48.95 11.83 -67.56
N ASP A 283 49.37 11.65 -66.31
CA ASP A 283 50.49 12.39 -65.72
C ASP A 283 51.82 12.18 -66.47
N ILE A 284 52.09 10.93 -66.87
CA ILE A 284 53.30 10.57 -67.61
C ILE A 284 53.25 11.17 -69.02
N ASP A 285 52.11 11.10 -69.69
CA ASP A 285 51.94 11.64 -71.04
C ASP A 285 52.13 13.16 -71.06
N LEU A 286 51.52 13.86 -70.10
CA LEU A 286 51.72 15.31 -69.91
C LEU A 286 53.18 15.66 -69.59
N SER A 287 53.86 14.84 -68.78
CA SER A 287 55.27 15.04 -68.43
C SER A 287 56.18 14.85 -69.64
N LEU A 288 55.93 13.83 -70.46
CA LEU A 288 56.66 13.56 -71.70
C LEU A 288 56.48 14.70 -72.70
N GLU A 289 55.27 15.24 -72.87
CA GLU A 289 55.01 16.41 -73.71
C GLU A 289 55.80 17.64 -73.24
N ARG A 290 55.80 17.92 -71.93
CA ARG A 290 56.56 19.03 -71.33
C ARG A 290 58.08 18.85 -71.51
N PHE A 291 58.58 17.63 -71.35
CA PHE A 291 60.00 17.33 -71.55
C PHE A 291 60.42 17.42 -73.01
N ALA A 292 59.54 17.07 -73.96
CA ALA A 292 59.78 17.31 -75.38
C ALA A 292 59.93 18.81 -75.69
N GLN A 293 59.10 19.67 -75.08
CA GLN A 293 59.24 21.13 -75.20
C GLN A 293 60.54 21.64 -74.55
N LEU A 294 60.91 21.12 -73.38
CA LEU A 294 62.15 21.49 -72.70
C LEU A 294 63.39 21.12 -73.51
N ASP A 295 63.40 19.95 -74.16
CA ASP A 295 64.51 19.55 -75.04
C ASP A 295 64.69 20.51 -76.21
N LEU A 296 63.58 20.97 -76.83
CA LEU A 296 63.62 21.99 -77.89
C LEU A 296 64.24 23.31 -77.40
N VAL A 297 63.88 23.74 -76.19
CA VAL A 297 64.47 24.94 -75.56
C VAL A 297 65.98 24.74 -75.33
N TYR A 298 66.39 23.60 -74.77
CA TYR A 298 67.81 23.30 -74.57
C TYR A 298 68.60 23.28 -75.88
N VAL A 299 68.06 22.68 -76.95
CA VAL A 299 68.69 22.71 -78.28
C VAL A 299 68.85 24.14 -78.79
N SER A 300 67.82 24.97 -78.63
CA SER A 300 67.87 26.37 -79.03
C SER A 300 68.89 27.17 -78.21
N ASP A 301 68.94 26.96 -76.89
CA ASP A 301 69.85 27.67 -75.99
C ASP A 301 71.31 27.28 -76.22
N ILE A 302 71.60 25.98 -76.43
CA ILE A 302 72.95 25.51 -76.78
C ILE A 302 73.41 26.20 -78.07
N LYS A 303 72.60 26.18 -79.13
CA LYS A 303 72.94 26.85 -80.40
C LYS A 303 73.19 28.35 -80.23
N ARG A 304 72.40 29.01 -79.40
CA ARG A 304 72.56 30.44 -79.10
C ARG A 304 73.86 30.73 -78.36
N LEU A 305 74.24 29.90 -77.39
CA LEU A 305 75.48 30.03 -76.64
C LEU A 305 76.72 29.69 -77.49
N GLU A 306 76.63 28.67 -78.34
CA GLU A 306 77.66 28.33 -79.33
C GLU A 306 77.87 29.48 -80.33
N ALA A 307 76.79 30.08 -80.84
CA ALA A 307 76.88 31.24 -81.72
C ALA A 307 77.50 32.47 -81.02
N LEU A 308 77.23 32.66 -79.72
CA LEU A 308 77.88 33.70 -78.91
C LEU A 308 79.38 33.45 -78.72
N ASP A 309 79.78 32.19 -78.48
CA ASP A 309 81.20 31.83 -78.38
C ASP A 309 81.92 31.99 -79.72
N GLU A 310 81.31 31.56 -80.83
CA GLU A 310 81.86 31.70 -82.19
C GLU A 310 81.98 33.17 -82.60
N ALA A 311 80.95 33.99 -82.35
CA ALA A 311 81.00 35.42 -82.59
C ALA A 311 82.09 36.11 -81.75
N GLY A 312 82.22 35.72 -80.48
CA GLY A 312 83.31 36.19 -79.61
C GLY A 312 84.69 35.79 -80.13
N PHE A 313 84.85 34.56 -80.63
CA PHE A 313 86.10 34.09 -81.22
C PHE A 313 86.50 34.95 -82.44
N LEU A 314 85.56 35.22 -83.34
CA LEU A 314 85.79 36.07 -84.51
C LEU A 314 86.21 37.49 -84.11
N LEU A 315 85.61 38.07 -83.06
CA LEU A 315 85.99 39.39 -82.54
C LEU A 315 87.42 39.38 -81.96
N THR A 316 87.82 38.32 -81.26
CA THR A 316 89.20 38.21 -80.74
C THR A 316 90.27 38.09 -81.83
N LEU A 317 89.96 37.51 -83.01
CA LEU A 317 90.89 37.42 -84.16
C LEU A 317 91.23 38.78 -84.81
N GLY A 318 90.40 39.79 -84.57
CA GLY A 318 90.60 41.17 -85.02
C GLY A 318 91.49 42.01 -84.09
N GLY A 319 91.83 41.51 -82.90
CA GLY A 319 92.72 42.19 -81.97
C GLY A 319 94.13 42.36 -82.55
N GLY A 320 94.67 43.57 -82.47
CA GLY A 320 96.06 43.88 -82.85
C GLY A 320 96.31 44.15 -84.33
N ARG A 321 95.28 44.50 -85.13
CA ARG A 321 95.44 44.92 -86.52
C ARG A 321 95.13 46.40 -86.72
N ASP A 322 95.67 46.98 -87.79
CA ASP A 322 95.32 48.34 -88.22
C ASP A 322 93.81 48.45 -88.47
N CYS A 323 93.21 49.58 -88.11
CA CYS A 323 91.77 49.77 -88.21
C CYS A 323 91.33 49.66 -89.68
N PRO A 324 90.45 48.71 -90.04
CA PRO A 324 90.07 48.48 -91.43
C PRO A 324 89.22 49.61 -92.02
N LEU A 325 88.77 50.57 -91.21
CA LEU A 325 88.02 51.73 -91.65
C LEU A 325 88.90 52.96 -91.93
N CYS A 326 89.91 53.21 -91.10
CA CYS A 326 90.74 54.43 -91.17
C CYS A 326 92.25 54.19 -91.26
N GLY A 327 92.71 52.94 -91.14
CA GLY A 327 94.12 52.57 -91.19
C GLY A 327 94.93 52.88 -89.92
N ALA A 328 94.29 53.30 -88.82
CA ALA A 328 95.00 53.59 -87.57
C ALA A 328 95.69 52.34 -87.00
N ALA A 329 96.98 52.45 -86.68
CA ALA A 329 97.76 51.38 -86.05
C ALA A 329 97.17 50.99 -84.68
N PRO A 330 97.36 49.75 -84.20
CA PRO A 330 96.75 49.26 -82.95
C PRO A 330 97.03 50.16 -81.74
N ASP A 331 98.23 50.71 -81.64
CA ASP A 331 98.67 51.56 -80.53
C ASP A 331 97.95 52.93 -80.52
N ASP A 332 97.42 53.36 -81.66
CA ASP A 332 96.65 54.59 -81.82
C ASP A 332 95.12 54.37 -81.70
N GLN A 333 94.68 53.15 -81.36
CA GLN A 333 93.26 52.80 -81.13
C GLN A 333 92.92 52.85 -79.63
N HIS A 334 92.28 53.94 -79.19
CA HIS A 334 92.02 54.17 -77.75
C HIS A 334 90.97 53.26 -77.08
N HIS A 335 90.23 52.44 -77.83
CA HIS A 335 89.20 51.53 -77.31
C HIS A 335 89.59 50.04 -77.31
N HIS A 336 90.88 49.70 -77.51
CA HIS A 336 91.35 48.31 -77.63
C HIS A 336 91.15 47.45 -76.36
N GLN A 337 90.94 48.08 -75.19
CA GLN A 337 90.82 47.38 -73.90
C GLN A 337 89.54 46.54 -73.71
N GLU A 338 88.55 46.58 -74.61
CA GLU A 338 87.30 45.80 -74.49
C GLU A 338 87.45 44.30 -74.85
N VAL A 339 88.59 43.87 -75.41
CA VAL A 339 88.82 42.46 -75.82
C VAL A 339 88.83 41.50 -74.62
N GLY A 340 89.28 41.95 -73.43
CA GLY A 340 89.30 41.13 -72.22
C GLY A 340 87.92 40.79 -71.65
N ASP A 341 86.90 41.60 -71.92
CA ASP A 341 85.52 41.29 -71.54
C ASP A 341 84.88 40.27 -72.49
N VAL A 342 85.30 40.24 -73.76
CA VAL A 342 84.86 39.23 -74.74
C VAL A 342 85.30 37.82 -74.33
N GLU A 343 86.54 37.63 -73.89
CA GLU A 343 87.01 36.31 -73.42
C GLU A 343 86.27 35.81 -72.17
N ARG A 344 85.90 36.70 -71.25
CA ARG A 344 85.09 36.35 -70.08
C ARG A 344 83.68 35.90 -70.47
N VAL A 345 83.05 36.61 -71.41
CA VAL A 345 81.72 36.26 -71.94
C VAL A 345 81.77 34.91 -72.65
N ARG A 346 82.82 34.62 -73.44
CA ARG A 346 83.03 33.33 -74.09
C ARG A 346 83.18 32.19 -73.08
N ALA A 347 84.03 32.36 -72.07
CA ALA A 347 84.23 31.36 -71.03
C ALA A 347 82.92 31.07 -70.25
N ALA A 348 82.13 32.11 -69.96
CA ALA A 348 80.81 31.97 -69.34
C ALA A 348 79.80 31.26 -70.27
N ALA A 349 79.77 31.61 -71.56
CA ALA A 349 78.87 30.99 -72.55
C ALA A 349 79.20 29.51 -72.75
N ALA A 350 80.48 29.14 -72.85
CA ALA A 350 80.93 27.76 -72.95
C ALA A 350 80.61 26.95 -71.67
N ALA A 351 80.79 27.54 -70.49
CA ALA A 351 80.46 26.89 -69.23
C ALA A 351 78.94 26.65 -69.07
N GLU A 352 78.10 27.61 -69.46
CA GLU A 352 76.65 27.46 -69.44
C GLU A 352 76.18 26.47 -70.51
N ALA A 353 76.76 26.47 -71.71
CA ALA A 353 76.45 25.48 -72.76
C ALA A 353 76.78 24.06 -72.28
N ALA A 354 77.97 23.84 -71.68
CA ALA A 354 78.36 22.56 -71.11
C ALA A 354 77.42 22.10 -69.97
N LYS A 355 76.89 23.04 -69.19
CA LYS A 355 75.88 22.76 -68.16
C LYS A 355 74.55 22.34 -68.78
N ILE A 356 74.05 23.06 -69.79
CA ILE A 356 72.79 22.72 -70.47
C ILE A 356 72.91 21.36 -71.19
N VAL A 357 74.06 21.04 -71.79
CA VAL A 357 74.33 19.71 -72.39
C VAL A 357 74.20 18.59 -71.34
N ARG A 358 74.74 18.77 -70.13
CA ARG A 358 74.56 17.79 -69.04
C ARG A 358 73.10 17.67 -68.62
N GLN A 359 72.42 18.80 -68.41
CA GLN A 359 70.98 18.82 -68.07
C GLN A 359 70.12 18.12 -69.13
N ARG A 360 70.47 18.28 -70.41
CA ARG A 360 69.80 17.60 -71.53
C ARG A 360 70.03 16.09 -71.53
N ALA A 361 71.23 15.61 -71.17
CA ALA A 361 71.50 14.19 -71.02
C ALA A 361 70.69 13.59 -69.85
N ASP A 362 70.58 14.30 -68.73
CA ASP A 362 69.74 13.90 -67.59
C ASP A 362 68.24 13.87 -67.96
N LEU A 363 67.79 14.84 -68.76
CA LEU A 363 66.44 14.89 -69.33
C LEU A 363 66.17 13.65 -70.21
N ALA A 364 67.09 13.28 -71.09
CA ALA A 364 66.95 12.11 -71.95
C ALA A 364 66.82 10.80 -71.15
N ASN A 365 67.60 10.65 -70.07
CA ASN A 365 67.48 9.50 -69.17
C ASN A 365 66.11 9.46 -68.48
N THR A 366 65.61 10.61 -68.04
CA THR A 366 64.28 10.73 -67.40
C THR A 366 63.16 10.39 -68.38
N VAL A 367 63.25 10.88 -69.62
CA VAL A 367 62.30 10.56 -70.71
C VAL A 367 62.28 9.05 -70.97
N ALA A 368 63.44 8.41 -71.12
CA ALA A 368 63.51 6.96 -71.36
C ALA A 368 62.86 6.14 -70.21
N GLN A 369 63.09 6.54 -68.96
CA GLN A 369 62.45 5.91 -67.80
C GLN A 369 60.92 6.08 -67.82
N LEU A 370 60.43 7.28 -68.10
CA LEU A 370 59.00 7.57 -68.19
C LEU A 370 58.33 6.81 -69.34
N THR A 371 58.98 6.71 -70.51
CA THR A 371 58.46 5.93 -71.64
C THR A 371 58.38 4.43 -71.32
N SER A 372 59.38 3.88 -70.61
CA SER A 372 59.32 2.48 -70.15
C SER A 372 58.17 2.26 -69.16
N ASN A 373 57.98 3.18 -68.21
CA ASN A 373 56.89 3.12 -67.24
C ASN A 373 55.52 3.24 -67.93
N ARG A 374 55.38 4.14 -68.91
CA ARG A 374 54.18 4.29 -69.73
C ARG A 374 53.79 2.98 -70.39
N GLN A 375 54.74 2.29 -71.03
CA GLN A 375 54.47 1.03 -71.70
C GLN A 375 53.99 -0.05 -70.72
N ARG A 376 54.62 -0.17 -69.54
CA ARG A 376 54.17 -1.13 -68.52
C ARG A 376 52.74 -0.87 -68.06
N LEU A 377 52.36 0.40 -67.90
CA LEU A 377 51.01 0.77 -67.50
C LEU A 377 49.99 0.50 -68.63
N LEU A 378 50.36 0.76 -69.89
CA LEU A 378 49.53 0.43 -71.06
C LEU A 378 49.30 -1.07 -71.22
N ASP A 379 50.29 -1.90 -70.88
CA ASP A 379 50.16 -3.36 -70.91
C ASP A 379 49.29 -3.89 -69.75
N HIS A 380 49.30 -3.21 -68.60
CA HIS A 380 48.59 -3.65 -67.40
C HIS A 380 47.12 -3.21 -67.34
N LEU A 381 46.81 -1.98 -67.80
CA LEU A 381 45.47 -1.39 -67.72
C LEU A 381 44.36 -2.26 -68.35
N PRO A 382 44.55 -2.89 -69.53
CA PRO A 382 43.52 -3.75 -70.13
C PRO A 382 43.16 -4.95 -69.23
N THR A 383 44.16 -5.56 -68.58
CA THR A 383 43.92 -6.72 -67.70
C THR A 383 43.04 -6.38 -66.50
N MET A 384 43.20 -5.18 -65.93
CA MET A 384 42.37 -4.69 -64.83
C MET A 384 40.97 -4.30 -65.30
N GLN A 385 40.85 -3.71 -66.50
CA GLN A 385 39.57 -3.38 -67.11
C GLN A 385 38.74 -4.62 -67.45
N ASP A 386 39.36 -5.68 -67.95
CA ASP A 386 38.68 -6.95 -68.26
C ASP A 386 38.24 -7.66 -66.97
N SER A 387 39.10 -7.69 -65.94
CA SER A 387 38.73 -8.21 -64.62
C SER A 387 37.55 -7.45 -64.00
N LEU A 388 37.48 -6.13 -64.19
CA LEU A 388 36.38 -5.30 -63.72
C LEU A 388 35.07 -5.66 -64.45
N LYS A 389 35.11 -5.79 -65.78
CA LYS A 389 33.94 -6.20 -66.58
C LYS A 389 33.44 -7.59 -66.20
N ASP A 390 34.34 -8.55 -65.99
CA ASP A 390 33.97 -9.91 -65.57
C ASP A 390 33.28 -9.90 -64.20
N THR A 391 33.79 -9.08 -63.27
CA THR A 391 33.19 -8.90 -61.94
C THR A 391 31.79 -8.26 -62.05
N GLU A 392 31.62 -7.27 -62.91
CA GLU A 392 30.32 -6.63 -63.16
C GLU A 392 29.31 -7.62 -63.76
N ALA A 393 29.72 -8.44 -64.73
CA ALA A 393 28.88 -9.46 -65.33
C ALA A 393 28.48 -10.56 -64.33
N GLN A 394 29.36 -10.92 -63.39
CA GLN A 394 29.02 -11.85 -62.30
C GLN A 394 28.00 -11.25 -61.34
N LEU A 395 28.14 -9.97 -60.97
CA LEU A 395 27.18 -9.25 -60.13
C LEU A 395 25.80 -9.17 -60.79
N GLU A 396 25.72 -8.86 -62.09
CA GLU A 396 24.45 -8.82 -62.84
C GLU A 396 23.73 -10.17 -62.84
N ARG A 397 24.47 -11.28 -62.91
CA ARG A 397 23.88 -12.64 -62.89
C ARG A 397 23.37 -13.06 -61.50
N LEU A 398 24.06 -12.67 -60.43
CA LEU A 398 23.73 -13.11 -59.06
C LEU A 398 22.66 -12.25 -58.37
N THR A 399 22.55 -10.96 -58.75
CA THR A 399 21.62 -10.01 -58.11
C THR A 399 20.14 -10.44 -58.15
N PRO A 400 19.60 -11.00 -59.25
CA PRO A 400 18.21 -11.48 -59.29
C PRO A 400 17.94 -12.60 -58.28
N SER A 401 18.82 -13.60 -58.18
CA SER A 401 18.68 -14.73 -57.24
C SER A 401 18.68 -14.27 -55.78
N ALA A 402 19.54 -13.32 -55.41
CA ALA A 402 19.52 -12.74 -54.07
C ALA A 402 18.24 -11.94 -53.76
N THR A 403 17.63 -11.33 -54.79
CA THR A 403 16.37 -10.61 -54.66
C THR A 403 15.20 -11.58 -54.47
N GLU A 404 15.19 -12.70 -55.20
CA GLU A 404 14.22 -13.78 -55.04
C GLU A 404 14.33 -14.45 -53.66
N ALA A 405 15.54 -14.78 -53.22
CA ALA A 405 15.79 -15.35 -51.89
C ALA A 405 15.31 -14.40 -50.78
N ARG A 406 15.53 -13.08 -50.93
CA ARG A 406 15.04 -12.07 -49.97
C ARG A 406 13.51 -12.02 -49.93
N ARG A 407 12.85 -12.13 -51.09
CA ARG A 407 11.39 -12.16 -51.18
C ARG A 407 10.82 -13.42 -50.52
N ALA A 408 11.36 -14.59 -50.85
CA ALA A 408 10.94 -15.86 -50.25
C ALA A 408 11.10 -15.85 -48.72
N MET A 409 12.21 -15.31 -48.22
CA MET A 409 12.42 -15.14 -46.77
C MET A 409 11.37 -14.24 -46.12
N SER A 410 11.02 -13.12 -46.78
CA SER A 410 9.97 -12.22 -46.29
C SER A 410 8.61 -12.91 -46.20
N GLU A 411 8.24 -13.68 -47.24
CA GLU A 411 6.98 -14.44 -47.27
C GLU A 411 6.94 -15.51 -46.16
N ILE A 412 8.06 -16.22 -45.92
CA ILE A 412 8.18 -17.21 -44.82
C ILE A 412 8.08 -16.51 -43.45
N MET A 413 8.69 -15.33 -43.28
CA MET A 413 8.63 -14.57 -42.03
C MET A 413 7.20 -14.17 -41.67
N GLU A 414 6.40 -13.70 -42.64
CA GLU A 414 4.99 -13.35 -42.40
C GLU A 414 4.17 -14.55 -41.90
N VAL A 415 4.38 -15.73 -42.50
CA VAL A 415 3.72 -16.97 -42.06
C VAL A 415 4.20 -17.37 -40.66
N ARG A 416 5.50 -17.25 -40.38
CA ARG A 416 6.09 -17.59 -39.07
C ARG A 416 5.52 -16.71 -37.96
N ASP A 417 5.47 -15.40 -38.19
CA ASP A 417 4.95 -14.45 -37.21
C ASP A 417 3.46 -14.67 -36.95
N ARG A 418 2.70 -15.05 -37.98
CA ARG A 418 1.32 -15.48 -37.82
C ARG A 418 1.21 -16.72 -36.91
N ILE A 419 1.93 -17.80 -37.23
CA ILE A 419 1.87 -19.05 -36.46
C ILE A 419 2.29 -18.82 -35.00
N ARG A 420 3.37 -18.08 -34.76
CA ARG A 420 3.84 -17.75 -33.41
C ARG A 420 2.82 -16.98 -32.59
N ARG A 421 2.08 -16.07 -33.23
CA ARG A 421 1.00 -15.33 -32.58
C ARG A 421 -0.13 -16.27 -32.15
N GLY A 422 -0.49 -17.24 -33.00
CA GLY A 422 -1.47 -18.27 -32.65
C GLY A 422 -1.01 -19.18 -31.50
N LEU A 423 0.27 -19.60 -31.50
CA LEU A 423 0.84 -20.37 -30.39
C LEU A 423 0.81 -19.58 -29.07
N ALA A 424 1.14 -18.29 -29.09
CA ALA A 424 1.08 -17.44 -27.91
C ALA A 424 -0.35 -17.33 -27.35
N LEU A 425 -1.37 -17.25 -28.20
CA LEU A 425 -2.78 -17.25 -27.79
C LEU A 425 -3.19 -18.60 -27.16
N LEU A 426 -2.72 -19.74 -27.69
CA LEU A 426 -2.97 -21.05 -27.10
C LEU A 426 -2.35 -21.19 -25.70
N ASP A 427 -1.12 -20.71 -25.52
CA ASP A 427 -0.46 -20.70 -24.21
C ASP A 427 -1.18 -19.78 -23.21
N GLN A 428 -1.63 -18.61 -23.66
CA GLN A 428 -2.43 -17.69 -22.86
C GLN A 428 -3.75 -18.35 -22.43
N ARG A 429 -4.47 -18.99 -23.36
CA ARG A 429 -5.70 -19.74 -23.08
C ARG A 429 -5.49 -20.82 -22.03
N LYS A 430 -4.42 -21.61 -22.18
CA LYS A 430 -4.05 -22.66 -21.21
C LYS A 430 -3.81 -22.07 -19.82
N SER A 431 -3.02 -21.00 -19.70
CA SER A 431 -2.76 -20.35 -18.42
C SER A 431 -4.03 -19.80 -17.75
N LEU A 432 -4.96 -19.24 -18.53
CA LEU A 432 -6.24 -18.77 -18.02
C LEU A 432 -7.11 -19.93 -17.51
N LEU A 433 -7.17 -21.05 -18.23
CA LEU A 433 -7.90 -22.25 -17.81
C LEU A 433 -7.34 -22.83 -16.49
N GLU A 434 -6.01 -22.89 -16.34
CA GLU A 434 -5.35 -23.34 -15.11
C GLU A 434 -5.73 -22.45 -13.91
N ARG A 435 -5.63 -21.11 -14.07
CA ARG A 435 -6.02 -20.15 -13.02
C ARG A 435 -7.48 -20.25 -12.65
N ARG A 436 -8.35 -20.46 -13.65
CA ARG A 436 -9.79 -20.66 -13.45
C ARG A 436 -10.07 -21.92 -12.65
N ALA A 437 -9.41 -23.04 -12.99
CA ALA A 437 -9.54 -24.30 -12.26
C ALA A 437 -9.07 -24.16 -10.80
N ASP A 438 -7.96 -23.47 -10.56
CA ASP A 438 -7.45 -23.19 -9.22
C ASP A 438 -8.47 -22.41 -8.36
N ILE A 439 -9.08 -21.36 -8.92
CA ILE A 439 -10.08 -20.56 -8.20
C ILE A 439 -11.34 -21.39 -7.94
N ALA A 440 -11.80 -22.17 -8.92
CA ALA A 440 -12.97 -23.04 -8.77
C ALA A 440 -12.75 -24.17 -7.74
N ALA A 441 -11.52 -24.63 -7.56
CA ALA A 441 -11.16 -25.65 -6.57
C ALA A 441 -11.08 -25.11 -5.13
N ARG A 442 -10.91 -23.80 -4.94
CA ARG A 442 -10.84 -23.19 -3.60
C ARG A 442 -12.19 -23.32 -2.90
N LYS A 443 -12.15 -23.69 -1.63
CA LYS A 443 -13.33 -23.81 -0.77
C LYS A 443 -13.35 -22.70 0.27
N PRO A 444 -14.55 -22.21 0.66
CA PRO A 444 -14.65 -21.32 1.80
C PRO A 444 -14.20 -22.05 3.06
N ALA A 445 -13.70 -21.29 4.03
CA ALA A 445 -13.30 -21.85 5.31
C ALA A 445 -14.46 -22.59 6.01
N GLY A 446 -14.13 -23.73 6.59
CA GLY A 446 -15.07 -24.59 7.30
C GLY A 446 -15.40 -24.08 8.71
N LYS A 447 -16.27 -24.80 9.40
CA LYS A 447 -16.60 -24.50 10.82
C LYS A 447 -15.39 -24.69 11.75
N ALA A 448 -14.51 -25.64 11.44
CA ALA A 448 -13.33 -25.94 12.25
C ALA A 448 -12.26 -24.84 12.17
N ASP A 449 -12.23 -24.09 11.07
CA ASP A 449 -11.30 -22.98 10.87
C ASP A 449 -11.73 -21.71 11.61
N ARG A 450 -12.99 -21.65 12.08
CA ARG A 450 -13.52 -20.49 12.80
C ARG A 450 -13.02 -20.48 14.24
N PRO A 451 -12.68 -19.30 14.78
CA PRO A 451 -12.28 -19.18 16.18
C PRO A 451 -13.43 -19.54 17.11
N LYS A 452 -13.11 -20.18 18.24
CA LYS A 452 -14.05 -20.34 19.35
C LYS A 452 -14.14 -19.02 20.11
N ILE A 453 -15.28 -18.35 19.99
CA ILE A 453 -15.54 -17.07 20.66
C ILE A 453 -16.43 -17.33 21.86
N GLY A 454 -16.00 -16.86 23.03
CA GLY A 454 -16.73 -17.06 24.27
C GLY A 454 -15.84 -17.42 25.45
N VAL A 455 -16.48 -17.56 26.59
CA VAL A 455 -15.88 -18.12 27.80
C VAL A 455 -15.79 -19.65 27.64
N ASP A 456 -14.73 -20.26 28.14
CA ASP A 456 -14.57 -21.71 28.20
C ASP A 456 -15.27 -22.29 29.43
N GLY A 457 -15.64 -23.58 29.35
CA GLY A 457 -16.40 -24.27 30.40
C GLY A 457 -15.80 -24.15 31.81
N PRO A 458 -14.48 -24.35 32.02
CA PRO A 458 -13.85 -24.16 33.32
C PRO A 458 -14.04 -22.76 33.91
N THR A 459 -13.74 -21.70 33.14
CA THR A 459 -13.92 -20.32 33.59
C THR A 459 -15.39 -20.00 33.88
N ALA A 460 -16.30 -20.48 33.03
CA ALA A 460 -17.74 -20.32 33.22
C ALA A 460 -18.24 -21.03 34.50
N HIS A 461 -17.70 -22.22 34.79
CA HIS A 461 -18.00 -22.95 36.01
C HIS A 461 -17.51 -22.21 37.26
N GLU A 462 -16.26 -21.72 37.26
CA GLU A 462 -15.74 -20.92 38.38
C GLU A 462 -16.59 -19.68 38.64
N PHE A 463 -17.00 -18.97 37.58
CA PHE A 463 -17.89 -17.83 37.69
C PHE A 463 -19.25 -18.23 38.29
N ALA A 464 -19.84 -19.34 37.85
CA ALA A 464 -21.09 -19.86 38.41
C ALA A 464 -20.98 -20.18 39.91
N GLN A 465 -19.84 -20.68 40.38
CA GLN A 465 -19.60 -20.87 41.82
C GLN A 465 -19.61 -19.55 42.60
N VAL A 466 -19.09 -18.46 42.03
CA VAL A 466 -19.17 -17.14 42.68
C VAL A 466 -20.62 -16.67 42.78
N VAL A 467 -21.44 -16.91 41.76
CA VAL A 467 -22.88 -16.62 41.82
C VAL A 467 -23.56 -17.45 42.92
N SER A 468 -23.25 -18.74 43.03
CA SER A 468 -23.76 -19.59 44.10
C SER A 468 -23.41 -19.04 45.49
N ARG A 469 -22.17 -18.57 45.70
CA ARG A 469 -21.75 -17.89 46.94
C ARG A 469 -22.57 -16.63 47.22
N VAL A 470 -22.83 -15.80 46.22
CA VAL A 470 -23.66 -14.59 46.37
C VAL A 470 -25.10 -14.94 46.76
N LEU A 471 -25.72 -15.90 46.08
CA LEU A 471 -27.08 -16.36 46.41
C LEU A 471 -27.15 -17.00 47.80
N THR A 472 -26.09 -17.69 48.21
CA THR A 472 -25.97 -18.26 49.56
C THR A 472 -25.88 -17.17 50.62
N ALA A 473 -25.05 -16.14 50.39
CA ALA A 473 -24.93 -14.99 51.28
C ALA A 473 -26.26 -14.21 51.42
N TRP A 474 -27.10 -14.22 50.38
CA TRP A 474 -28.43 -13.62 50.38
C TRP A 474 -29.51 -14.52 50.96
N ASN A 475 -29.17 -15.74 51.39
CA ASN A 475 -30.14 -16.75 51.83
C ASN A 475 -31.26 -16.98 50.80
N PHE A 476 -30.88 -17.03 49.52
CA PHE A 476 -31.80 -17.32 48.42
C PHE A 476 -32.39 -18.74 48.57
N PRO A 477 -33.69 -18.96 48.35
CA PRO A 477 -34.31 -20.27 48.53
C PRO A 477 -33.71 -21.38 47.64
N GLY A 478 -33.86 -22.63 48.08
CA GLY A 478 -33.36 -23.80 47.35
C GLY A 478 -31.94 -24.21 47.73
N ASP A 479 -31.34 -25.05 46.90
CA ASP A 479 -29.99 -25.58 47.13
C ASP A 479 -28.90 -24.66 46.57
N ARG A 480 -29.28 -23.67 45.74
CA ARG A 480 -28.39 -22.67 45.15
C ARG A 480 -27.25 -23.29 44.33
N HIS A 481 -27.48 -24.45 43.71
CA HIS A 481 -26.58 -25.03 42.74
C HIS A 481 -26.65 -24.24 41.44
N VAL A 482 -25.57 -23.52 41.13
CA VAL A 482 -25.50 -22.67 39.94
C VAL A 482 -24.57 -23.29 38.91
N SER A 483 -25.03 -23.34 37.67
CA SER A 483 -24.24 -23.68 36.49
C SER A 483 -24.45 -22.61 35.42
N PHE A 484 -23.48 -22.48 34.50
CA PHE A 484 -23.58 -21.57 33.37
C PHE A 484 -23.99 -22.34 32.11
N ASP A 485 -25.04 -21.87 31.44
CA ASP A 485 -25.53 -22.46 30.20
C ASP A 485 -24.86 -21.76 29.01
N GLU A 486 -23.88 -22.42 28.38
CA GLU A 486 -23.08 -21.84 27.29
C GLU A 486 -23.88 -21.57 26.00
N THR A 487 -25.10 -22.10 25.89
CA THR A 487 -25.96 -21.87 24.72
C THR A 487 -26.70 -20.54 24.85
N SER A 488 -27.39 -20.35 25.97
CA SER A 488 -28.14 -19.13 26.31
C SER A 488 -27.26 -18.03 26.91
N TYR A 489 -26.01 -18.35 27.29
CA TYR A 489 -25.09 -17.45 28.02
C TYR A 489 -25.69 -16.96 29.33
N ASP A 490 -26.35 -17.84 30.07
CA ASP A 490 -27.18 -17.49 31.22
C ASP A 490 -26.96 -18.47 32.38
N LEU A 491 -27.56 -18.16 33.53
CA LEU A 491 -27.50 -19.01 34.71
C LEU A 491 -28.60 -20.07 34.67
N ARG A 492 -28.23 -21.29 35.08
CA ARG A 492 -29.16 -22.34 35.48
C ARG A 492 -28.98 -22.59 36.97
N ILE A 493 -30.04 -22.37 37.73
CA ILE A 493 -30.07 -22.40 39.20
C ILE A 493 -30.99 -23.54 39.60
N ASP A 494 -30.48 -24.51 40.37
CA ASP A 494 -31.21 -25.71 40.78
C ASP A 494 -31.90 -26.44 39.61
N GLY A 495 -31.20 -26.52 38.47
CA GLY A 495 -31.67 -27.17 37.24
C GLY A 495 -32.55 -26.31 36.32
N LYS A 496 -33.08 -25.18 36.81
CA LYS A 496 -33.97 -24.29 36.04
C LYS A 496 -33.24 -23.09 35.46
N LEU A 497 -33.51 -22.77 34.19
CA LEU A 497 -32.92 -21.61 33.53
C LEU A 497 -33.47 -20.32 34.15
N ARG A 498 -32.60 -19.36 34.46
CA ARG A 498 -32.97 -18.09 35.12
C ARG A 498 -34.14 -17.39 34.40
N GLY A 499 -34.12 -17.34 33.06
CA GLY A 499 -35.15 -16.67 32.25
C GLY A 499 -36.54 -17.28 32.35
N HIS A 500 -36.66 -18.54 32.80
CA HIS A 500 -37.94 -19.24 32.96
C HIS A 500 -38.61 -19.00 34.32
N ASN A 501 -38.01 -18.19 35.19
CA ASN A 501 -38.57 -17.87 36.50
C ASN A 501 -39.43 -16.60 36.47
N GLY A 502 -40.21 -16.37 37.52
CA GLY A 502 -40.99 -15.14 37.71
C GLY A 502 -40.13 -13.88 37.77
N LYS A 503 -40.75 -12.70 37.54
CA LYS A 503 -40.04 -11.40 37.46
C LYS A 503 -39.17 -11.14 38.69
N GLY A 504 -39.66 -11.51 39.88
CA GLY A 504 -38.93 -11.39 41.15
C GLY A 504 -37.65 -12.20 41.19
N VAL A 505 -37.75 -13.49 40.89
CA VAL A 505 -36.59 -14.39 40.81
C VAL A 505 -35.59 -13.88 39.77
N ARG A 506 -36.06 -13.42 38.60
CA ARG A 506 -35.18 -12.91 37.54
C ARG A 506 -34.42 -11.66 37.96
N ALA A 507 -35.09 -10.71 38.61
CA ALA A 507 -34.46 -9.48 39.09
C ALA A 507 -33.33 -9.76 40.10
N ILE A 508 -33.62 -10.58 41.12
CA ILE A 508 -32.62 -10.89 42.15
C ILE A 508 -31.46 -11.72 41.60
N THR A 509 -31.73 -12.71 40.76
CA THR A 509 -30.66 -13.54 40.16
C THR A 509 -29.84 -12.78 39.13
N HIS A 510 -30.41 -11.79 38.44
CA HIS A 510 -29.65 -10.84 37.61
C HIS A 510 -28.75 -9.95 38.49
N ALA A 511 -29.27 -9.41 39.59
CA ALA A 511 -28.44 -8.67 40.55
C ALA A 511 -27.28 -9.53 41.06
N ALA A 512 -27.56 -10.80 41.43
CA ALA A 512 -26.55 -11.75 41.87
C ALA A 512 -25.47 -11.98 40.82
N PHE A 513 -25.85 -12.10 39.55
CA PHE A 513 -24.90 -12.21 38.43
C PHE A 513 -23.92 -11.03 38.39
N LYS A 514 -24.42 -9.79 38.49
CA LYS A 514 -23.59 -8.58 38.38
C LYS A 514 -22.67 -8.41 39.59
N VAL A 515 -23.19 -8.68 40.79
CA VAL A 515 -22.41 -8.68 42.03
C VAL A 515 -21.33 -9.76 41.99
N ALA A 516 -21.66 -10.96 41.54
CA ALA A 516 -20.70 -12.05 41.37
C ALA A 516 -19.61 -11.71 40.36
N LEU A 517 -19.94 -11.02 39.26
CA LEU A 517 -18.95 -10.61 38.27
C LEU A 517 -17.95 -9.61 38.85
N LEU A 518 -18.43 -8.60 39.58
CA LEU A 518 -17.56 -7.67 40.30
C LEU A 518 -16.64 -8.40 41.30
N ILE A 519 -17.19 -9.31 42.11
CA ILE A 519 -16.41 -10.12 43.08
C ILE A 519 -15.37 -10.97 42.35
N TYR A 520 -15.79 -11.69 41.31
CA TYR A 520 -14.93 -12.57 40.51
C TYR A 520 -13.73 -11.79 39.95
N CYS A 521 -13.98 -10.63 39.34
CA CYS A 521 -12.93 -9.78 38.81
C CYS A 521 -11.99 -9.29 39.91
N LYS A 522 -12.53 -8.81 41.03
CA LYS A 522 -11.75 -8.25 42.13
C LYS A 522 -10.83 -9.29 42.78
N GLU A 523 -11.36 -10.47 43.10
CA GLU A 523 -10.59 -11.56 43.75
C GLU A 523 -9.42 -12.04 42.88
N ARG A 524 -9.53 -11.92 41.55
CA ARG A 524 -8.53 -12.37 40.57
C ARG A 524 -7.66 -11.25 40.01
N GLY A 525 -7.83 -10.01 40.47
CA GLY A 525 -7.09 -8.85 39.94
C GLY A 525 -7.42 -8.53 38.48
N LEU A 526 -8.60 -8.93 38.00
CA LEU A 526 -9.06 -8.67 36.64
C LEU A 526 -9.74 -7.29 36.54
N PRO A 527 -9.73 -6.68 35.35
CA PRO A 527 -10.29 -5.34 35.15
C PRO A 527 -11.82 -5.33 35.31
N HIS A 528 -12.33 -4.40 36.11
CA HIS A 528 -13.75 -4.09 36.26
C HIS A 528 -13.89 -2.64 36.72
N PRO A 529 -14.91 -1.86 36.29
CA PRO A 529 -15.07 -0.47 36.71
C PRO A 529 -15.14 -0.26 38.22
N GLY A 530 -15.61 -1.24 38.98
CA GLY A 530 -15.60 -1.20 40.44
C GLY A 530 -16.86 -0.62 41.08
N PHE A 531 -17.86 -0.26 40.29
CA PHE A 531 -19.17 0.14 40.76
C PHE A 531 -20.28 -0.69 40.10
N LEU A 532 -21.44 -0.80 40.76
CA LEU A 532 -22.69 -1.32 40.22
C LEU A 532 -23.84 -0.35 40.50
N VAL A 533 -24.68 -0.11 39.51
CA VAL A 533 -25.95 0.62 39.63
C VAL A 533 -27.08 -0.36 39.33
N LEU A 534 -27.87 -0.68 40.34
CA LEU A 534 -28.96 -1.65 40.27
C LEU A 534 -30.29 -0.93 40.49
N ASP A 535 -31.09 -0.83 39.44
CA ASP A 535 -32.44 -0.27 39.52
C ASP A 535 -33.46 -1.38 39.76
N THR A 536 -34.07 -1.34 40.94
CA THR A 536 -35.21 -2.16 41.32
C THR A 536 -34.91 -3.68 41.40
N PRO A 537 -33.84 -4.12 42.10
CA PRO A 537 -33.53 -5.55 42.26
C PRO A 537 -34.50 -6.30 43.19
N LEU A 538 -35.26 -5.60 44.04
CA LEU A 538 -36.12 -6.16 45.09
C LEU A 538 -37.59 -5.73 45.01
N LEU A 539 -38.04 -4.85 44.10
CA LEU A 539 -39.44 -4.39 44.13
C LEU A 539 -40.49 -5.49 43.95
N THR A 540 -40.21 -6.44 43.06
CA THR A 540 -41.05 -7.63 42.85
C THR A 540 -40.95 -8.62 44.02
N TYR A 541 -40.13 -8.33 45.04
CA TYR A 541 -40.09 -8.98 46.34
C TYR A 541 -40.96 -8.18 47.32
N ARG A 542 -42.23 -8.57 47.46
CA ARG A 542 -43.19 -8.03 48.43
C ARG A 542 -43.72 -9.15 49.31
N ASP A 543 -43.89 -8.86 50.60
CA ASP A 543 -44.67 -9.68 51.52
C ASP A 543 -46.10 -9.84 50.96
N PRO A 544 -46.68 -11.04 50.98
CA PRO A 544 -48.00 -11.27 50.44
C PRO A 544 -49.03 -10.46 51.22
N ILE A 545 -49.60 -9.44 50.59
CA ILE A 545 -50.87 -8.86 51.03
C ILE A 545 -51.91 -9.41 50.08
N GLY A 546 -52.50 -10.55 50.47
CA GLY A 546 -53.70 -11.14 49.89
C GLY A 546 -53.82 -11.06 48.37
N ASP A 547 -53.15 -11.94 47.64
CA ASP A 547 -53.59 -12.30 46.28
C ASP A 547 -53.07 -13.70 45.89
N ASP A 548 -53.95 -14.50 45.29
CA ASP A 548 -53.74 -15.92 44.97
C ASP A 548 -52.90 -16.13 43.69
N THR A 549 -52.18 -15.10 43.23
CA THR A 549 -51.55 -15.02 41.90
C THR A 549 -50.03 -15.25 41.89
N LEU A 550 -49.39 -15.45 43.04
CA LEU A 550 -47.95 -15.74 43.14
C LEU A 550 -47.63 -17.20 42.86
N THR A 551 -46.55 -17.46 42.11
CA THR A 551 -45.99 -18.80 41.95
C THR A 551 -45.40 -19.33 43.26
N ASP A 552 -45.29 -20.66 43.43
CA ASP A 552 -44.75 -21.27 44.66
C ASP A 552 -43.33 -20.78 45.01
N GLU A 553 -42.51 -20.52 43.98
CA GLU A 553 -41.16 -19.96 44.13
C GLU A 553 -41.19 -18.51 44.64
N GLU A 554 -42.12 -17.69 44.16
CA GLU A 554 -42.29 -16.30 44.62
C GLU A 554 -42.81 -16.25 46.06
N ARG A 555 -43.65 -17.21 46.47
CA ARG A 555 -44.13 -17.36 47.86
C ARG A 555 -42.98 -17.71 48.81
N LEU A 556 -42.10 -18.63 48.43
CA LEU A 556 -40.90 -18.99 49.21
C LEU A 556 -39.90 -17.82 49.32
N LEU A 557 -39.73 -17.07 48.23
CA LEU A 557 -38.90 -15.87 48.22
C LEU A 557 -39.44 -14.79 49.16
N ALA A 558 -40.73 -14.49 49.11
CA ALA A 558 -41.36 -13.47 49.95
C ALA A 558 -41.24 -13.79 51.46
N ALA A 559 -41.30 -15.08 51.84
CA ALA A 559 -41.15 -15.50 53.24
C ALA A 559 -39.70 -15.51 53.76
N SER A 560 -38.71 -15.20 52.93
CA SER A 560 -37.28 -15.28 53.28
C SER A 560 -36.72 -13.97 53.86
N SER A 561 -35.67 -14.07 54.67
CA SER A 561 -34.89 -12.92 55.16
C SER A 561 -33.97 -12.29 54.10
N LEU A 562 -34.23 -12.56 52.81
CA LEU A 562 -33.34 -12.25 51.69
C LEU A 562 -33.00 -10.78 51.59
N LYS A 563 -33.98 -9.88 51.75
CA LYS A 563 -33.74 -8.43 51.65
C LYS A 563 -32.74 -7.92 52.69
N GLN A 564 -32.80 -8.43 53.93
CA GLN A 564 -31.85 -8.05 54.97
C GLN A 564 -30.44 -8.54 54.61
N HIS A 565 -30.34 -9.81 54.18
CA HIS A 565 -29.07 -10.42 53.78
C HIS A 565 -28.48 -9.79 52.51
N PHE A 566 -29.33 -9.38 51.57
CA PHE A 566 -28.95 -8.66 50.35
C PHE A 566 -28.19 -7.38 50.70
N PHE A 567 -28.81 -6.50 51.49
CA PHE A 567 -28.17 -5.24 51.86
C PHE A 567 -26.97 -5.43 52.78
N ALA A 568 -27.05 -6.34 53.76
CA ALA A 568 -25.93 -6.64 54.65
C ALA A 568 -24.71 -7.17 53.87
N HIS A 569 -24.93 -8.06 52.90
CA HIS A 569 -23.88 -8.58 52.04
C HIS A 569 -23.28 -7.47 51.16
N LEU A 570 -24.09 -6.63 50.50
CA LEU A 570 -23.57 -5.51 49.71
C LEU A 570 -22.76 -4.51 50.56
N ALA A 571 -23.21 -4.20 51.78
CA ALA A 571 -22.47 -3.35 52.70
C ALA A 571 -21.11 -3.95 53.10
N SER A 572 -21.06 -5.27 53.30
CA SER A 572 -19.82 -5.99 53.62
C SER A 572 -18.78 -5.97 52.50
N LEU A 573 -19.19 -5.67 51.26
CA LEU A 573 -18.35 -5.66 50.07
C LEU A 573 -17.78 -4.27 49.72
N SER A 574 -17.74 -3.34 50.68
CA SER A 574 -17.27 -1.95 50.46
C SER A 574 -15.82 -1.86 49.96
N ASN A 575 -14.96 -2.83 50.30
CA ASN A 575 -13.58 -2.95 49.79
C ASN A 575 -13.50 -3.59 48.40
N VAL A 576 -14.57 -4.26 47.96
CA VAL A 576 -14.68 -4.89 46.63
C VAL A 576 -15.12 -3.86 45.60
N GLY A 577 -16.17 -3.08 45.91
CA GLY A 577 -16.64 -2.02 45.03
C GLY A 577 -17.79 -1.19 45.62
N GLN A 578 -18.27 -0.25 44.81
CA GLN A 578 -19.40 0.62 45.14
C GLN A 578 -20.71 0.03 44.61
N PHE A 579 -21.77 0.12 45.41
CA PHE A 579 -23.11 -0.32 45.03
C PHE A 579 -24.08 0.86 45.16
N ILE A 580 -24.78 1.19 44.07
CA ILE A 580 -25.83 2.20 44.03
C ILE A 580 -27.13 1.46 43.71
N VAL A 581 -27.94 1.23 44.74
CA VAL A 581 -29.21 0.55 44.62
C VAL A 581 -30.32 1.59 44.60
N VAL A 582 -31.18 1.52 43.59
CA VAL A 582 -32.37 2.35 43.46
C VAL A 582 -33.57 1.46 43.72
N GLU A 583 -34.39 1.76 44.72
CA GLU A 583 -35.43 0.83 45.17
C GLU A 583 -36.69 1.55 45.69
N ASN A 584 -37.85 0.90 45.62
CA ASN A 584 -39.11 1.38 46.20
C ASN A 584 -39.49 0.65 47.50
N VAL A 585 -38.81 -0.45 47.83
CA VAL A 585 -39.03 -1.22 49.06
C VAL A 585 -38.39 -0.51 50.26
N ASP A 586 -39.10 -0.43 51.39
CA ASP A 586 -38.60 0.17 52.62
C ASP A 586 -37.30 -0.52 53.06
N PRO A 587 -36.21 0.21 53.38
CA PRO A 587 -35.00 -0.44 53.85
C PRO A 587 -35.17 -1.14 55.20
N PRO A 588 -34.35 -2.17 55.51
CA PRO A 588 -34.19 -2.65 56.88
C PRO A 588 -33.87 -1.50 57.86
N SER A 589 -34.38 -1.57 59.09
CA SER A 589 -34.29 -0.47 60.07
C SER A 589 -32.86 -0.10 60.49
N ASP A 590 -31.93 -1.05 60.35
CA ASP A 590 -30.50 -0.91 60.66
C ASP A 590 -29.65 -0.42 59.47
N LEU A 591 -30.22 -0.33 58.25
CA LEU A 591 -29.46 -0.07 57.03
C LEU A 591 -28.74 1.29 57.04
N ALA A 592 -29.34 2.31 57.63
CA ALA A 592 -28.75 3.65 57.70
C ALA A 592 -27.42 3.71 58.49
N SER A 593 -27.11 2.68 59.27
CA SER A 593 -25.83 2.59 60.00
C SER A 593 -24.67 2.03 59.16
N ILE A 594 -24.98 1.35 58.04
CA ILE A 594 -24.01 0.61 57.21
C ILE A 594 -24.05 1.03 55.72
N ALA A 595 -24.92 1.97 55.36
CA ALA A 595 -25.09 2.46 54.00
C ALA A 595 -25.41 3.95 53.98
N ASN A 596 -25.05 4.62 52.88
CA ASN A 596 -25.58 5.95 52.57
C ASN A 596 -27.02 5.82 52.07
N VAL A 597 -27.98 6.39 52.78
CA VAL A 597 -29.41 6.26 52.45
C VAL A 597 -30.01 7.62 52.10
N VAL A 598 -30.48 7.76 50.87
CA VAL A 598 -31.14 8.97 50.35
C VAL A 598 -32.62 8.69 50.13
N ILE A 599 -33.48 9.54 50.71
CA ILE A 599 -34.95 9.38 50.68
C ILE A 599 -35.58 10.39 49.71
N PHE A 600 -36.34 9.90 48.73
CA PHE A 600 -37.18 10.72 47.86
C PHE A 600 -38.64 10.68 48.35
N ARG A 601 -39.13 11.81 48.87
CA ARG A 601 -40.42 11.89 49.59
C ARG A 601 -41.60 12.39 48.76
N GLY A 602 -41.36 12.92 47.55
CA GLY A 602 -42.42 13.36 46.63
C GLY A 602 -43.34 14.50 47.11
N GLY A 603 -43.02 15.20 48.21
CA GLY A 603 -43.87 16.24 48.82
C GLY A 603 -43.11 17.20 49.76
N SER A 604 -43.83 17.99 50.57
CA SER A 604 -43.25 19.00 51.48
C SER A 604 -42.58 18.37 52.71
N GLY A 605 -41.24 18.42 52.72
CA GLY A 605 -40.40 17.96 53.83
C GLY A 605 -39.42 16.87 53.39
N GLY A 606 -38.20 17.27 53.03
CA GLY A 606 -37.16 16.43 52.44
C GLY A 606 -37.04 16.61 50.92
N ARG A 607 -36.15 15.82 50.28
CA ARG A 607 -35.93 15.91 48.83
C ARG A 607 -37.08 15.21 48.06
N SER A 608 -37.66 15.88 47.07
CA SER A 608 -38.76 15.37 46.23
C SER A 608 -38.30 14.27 45.26
N GLY A 609 -37.13 14.45 44.66
CA GLY A 609 -36.52 13.58 43.67
C GLY A 609 -35.11 14.04 43.29
N LEU A 610 -34.52 13.52 42.21
CA LEU A 610 -33.21 14.00 41.77
C LEU A 610 -33.24 15.47 41.33
N LEU A 611 -34.28 15.92 40.63
CA LEU A 611 -34.39 17.26 40.02
C LEU A 611 -35.37 18.19 40.72
#